data_AF-A0A813HBN4-F1
#
_entry.id   AF-A0A813HBN4-F1
#
_cell.length_a   1.000
_cell.length_b   1.000
_cell.length_c   1.000
_cell.angle_alpha   90.00
_cell.angle_beta   90.00
_cell.angle_gamma   90.00
#
_symmetry.space_group_name_H-M   'P 1'
#
loop_
_entity.id
_entity.type
_entity.pdbx_description
1 polymer ?
#
loop_
_entity_poly.entity_id
_entity_poly.type
_entity_poly.pdbx_seq_one_letter_code
_entity_poly.pdbx_strand_id
1 'polypeptide(L)'
;AMADAAEVKPIVLKAPKWGAIDGLNPDSKHVNLKLKCVSCKATEGDGPKMWEVVVGDESGVVTLQLRNEALVEICKEGASLRLQNAKVIMIKGYVRLIVDKWAVLKPLDEELSFTVGTKDASAIEYELV
;
A
#
# COMPACT_ATOMS: atom_id res chain seq x y z
N ALA A 1 -43.72 -5.95 -31.08
CA ALA A 1 -43.48 -5.67 -29.66
C ALA A 1 -42.02 -6.00 -29.37
N MET A 2 -41.25 -4.99 -28.95
CA MET A 2 -39.91 -5.09 -28.37
C MET A 2 -39.95 -5.98 -27.12
N ALA A 3 -38.90 -6.64 -26.63
CA ALA A 3 -37.57 -7.01 -27.10
C ALA A 3 -37.08 -8.07 -26.08
N ASP A 4 -36.34 -9.07 -26.55
CA ASP A 4 -35.64 -10.05 -25.71
C ASP A 4 -34.76 -9.35 -24.66
N ALA A 5 -35.04 -9.60 -23.38
CA ALA A 5 -34.19 -9.20 -22.28
C ALA A 5 -33.02 -10.18 -22.17
N ALA A 6 -31.83 -9.77 -22.59
CA ALA A 6 -30.61 -10.54 -22.40
C ALA A 6 -30.26 -10.63 -20.90
N GLU A 7 -30.20 -11.85 -20.37
CA GLU A 7 -29.80 -12.14 -19.00
C GLU A 7 -28.33 -11.74 -18.75
N VAL A 8 -28.12 -10.76 -17.87
CA VAL A 8 -26.77 -10.35 -17.42
C VAL A 8 -26.29 -11.37 -16.38
N LYS A 9 -25.39 -12.27 -16.78
CA LYS A 9 -24.74 -13.21 -15.84
C LYS A 9 -24.03 -12.42 -14.74
N PRO A 10 -24.17 -12.80 -13.46
CA PRO A 10 -23.54 -12.07 -12.36
C PRO A 10 -22.01 -12.08 -12.55
N ILE A 11 -21.41 -10.90 -12.50
CA ILE A 11 -19.96 -10.74 -12.58
C ILE A 11 -19.36 -11.37 -11.32
N VAL A 12 -18.76 -12.56 -11.46
CA VAL A 12 -18.05 -13.21 -10.37
C VAL A 12 -16.74 -12.43 -10.14
N LEU A 13 -16.71 -11.60 -9.11
CA LEU A 13 -15.53 -10.82 -8.74
C LEU A 13 -14.45 -11.77 -8.22
N LYS A 14 -13.26 -11.74 -8.86
CA LYS A 14 -12.10 -12.49 -8.38
C LYS A 14 -11.60 -11.88 -7.07
N ALA A 15 -11.28 -12.73 -6.10
CA ALA A 15 -10.68 -12.31 -4.85
C ALA A 15 -9.34 -11.57 -5.09
N PRO A 16 -9.01 -10.55 -4.27
CA PRO A 16 -7.74 -9.85 -4.39
C PRO A 16 -6.57 -10.80 -4.13
N LYS A 17 -5.52 -10.68 -4.94
CA LYS A 17 -4.25 -11.37 -4.71
C LYS A 17 -3.39 -10.54 -3.78
N TRP A 18 -3.10 -11.09 -2.60
CA TRP A 18 -2.20 -10.48 -1.62
C TRP A 18 -0.76 -10.82 -1.96
N GLY A 19 0.10 -9.80 -1.98
CA GLY A 19 1.55 -9.94 -2.18
C GLY A 19 2.32 -9.82 -0.87
N ALA A 20 3.64 -9.78 -0.99
CA ALA A 20 4.60 -9.53 0.09
C ALA A 20 5.56 -8.41 -0.31
N ILE A 21 6.18 -7.74 0.67
CA ILE A 21 7.11 -6.64 0.45
C ILE A 21 8.37 -7.06 -0.30
N ASP A 22 8.91 -8.25 -0.04
CA ASP A 22 10.13 -8.77 -0.71
C ASP A 22 9.94 -8.94 -2.23
N GLY A 23 8.69 -8.98 -2.73
CA GLY A 23 8.38 -9.01 -4.16
C GLY A 23 8.16 -7.63 -4.81
N LEU A 24 8.34 -6.53 -4.08
CA LEU A 24 8.16 -5.18 -4.62
C LEU A 24 9.32 -4.79 -5.53
N ASN A 25 8.99 -4.26 -6.69
CA ASN A 25 9.92 -3.67 -7.65
C ASN A 25 9.30 -2.41 -8.27
N PRO A 26 10.08 -1.59 -8.99
CA PRO A 26 9.58 -0.36 -9.61
C PRO A 26 8.40 -0.55 -10.57
N ASP A 27 8.30 -1.71 -11.21
CA ASP A 27 7.26 -2.05 -12.19
C ASP A 27 6.01 -2.69 -11.55
N SER A 28 6.03 -2.95 -10.24
CA SER A 28 4.91 -3.55 -9.53
C SER A 28 3.66 -2.66 -9.60
N LYS A 29 2.55 -3.26 -10.02
CA LYS A 29 1.25 -2.61 -10.19
C LYS A 29 0.19 -3.30 -9.36
N HIS A 30 -0.84 -2.56 -8.97
CA HIS A 30 -1.99 -3.07 -8.23
C HIS A 30 -1.60 -3.79 -6.94
N VAL A 31 -0.66 -3.20 -6.20
CA VAL A 31 -0.07 -3.81 -5.01
C VAL A 31 -1.13 -3.93 -3.91
N ASN A 32 -1.37 -5.17 -3.47
CA ASN A 32 -2.24 -5.45 -2.33
C ASN A 32 -1.43 -6.12 -1.22
N LEU A 33 -1.41 -5.53 -0.03
CA LEU A 33 -0.59 -5.98 1.10
C LEU A 33 -1.40 -5.92 2.40
N LYS A 34 -1.13 -6.88 3.30
CA LYS A 34 -1.54 -6.81 4.70
C LYS A 34 -0.31 -6.43 5.52
N LEU A 35 -0.38 -5.32 6.25
CA LEU A 35 0.80 -4.66 6.79
C LEU A 35 0.56 -4.24 8.24
N LYS A 36 1.63 -4.18 9.02
CA LYS A 36 1.68 -3.47 10.29
C LYS A 36 2.31 -2.11 10.11
N CYS A 37 1.74 -1.10 10.74
CA CYS A 37 2.41 0.21 10.86
C CYS A 37 3.52 0.14 11.92
N VAL A 38 4.72 0.57 11.54
CA VAL A 38 5.90 0.63 12.41
C VAL A 38 6.13 2.04 12.92
N SER A 39 6.03 3.04 12.05
CA SER A 39 6.16 4.44 12.46
C SER A 39 5.50 5.37 11.47
N CYS A 40 5.12 6.57 11.93
CA CYS A 40 4.55 7.61 11.10
C CYS A 40 5.21 8.95 11.44
N LYS A 41 5.74 9.64 10.42
CA LYS A 41 6.40 10.94 10.57
C LYS A 41 5.86 11.91 9.52
N ALA A 42 5.60 13.16 9.92
CA ALA A 42 5.32 14.22 8.97
C ALA A 42 6.61 14.58 8.23
N THR A 43 6.52 14.78 6.92
CA THR A 43 7.65 15.25 6.11
C THR A 43 7.77 16.76 6.25
N GLU A 44 8.98 17.24 6.54
CA GLU A 44 9.27 18.67 6.65
C GLU A 44 9.64 19.25 5.27
N GLY A 45 9.03 20.37 4.89
CA GLY A 45 9.35 21.11 3.68
C GLY A 45 8.28 22.12 3.28
N ASP A 46 8.61 23.04 2.37
CA ASP A 46 7.70 24.07 1.82
C ASP A 46 6.61 23.52 0.88
N GLY A 47 6.52 22.19 0.75
CA GLY A 47 5.54 21.51 -0.11
C GLY A 47 4.20 21.24 0.59
N PRO A 48 3.22 20.67 -0.14
CA PRO A 48 2.00 20.20 0.47
C PRO A 48 2.31 19.16 1.57
N LYS A 49 1.58 19.22 2.69
CA LYS A 49 1.78 18.35 3.86
C LYS A 49 1.75 16.88 3.44
N MET A 50 2.83 16.16 3.70
CA MET A 50 2.95 14.72 3.46
C MET A 50 3.40 14.04 4.75
N TRP A 51 3.15 12.73 4.80
CA TRP A 51 3.61 11.87 5.87
C TRP A 51 4.31 10.66 5.28
N GLU A 52 5.44 10.32 5.87
CA GLU A 52 6.16 9.09 5.61
C GLU A 52 5.81 8.10 6.71
N VAL A 53 5.14 7.02 6.30
CA VAL A 53 4.73 5.93 7.18
C VAL A 53 5.54 4.70 6.83
N VAL A 54 6.27 4.17 7.80
CA VAL A 54 6.96 2.89 7.64
C VAL A 54 5.95 1.79 7.96
N VAL A 55 5.67 0.94 6.97
CA VAL A 55 4.76 -0.19 7.08
C VAL A 55 5.50 -1.48 6.70
N GLY A 56 5.12 -2.61 7.29
CA GLY A 56 5.84 -3.85 7.07
C GLY A 56 5.02 -5.12 7.20
N ASP A 57 5.52 -6.20 6.61
CA ASP A 57 5.06 -7.57 6.77
C ASP A 57 6.22 -8.44 7.30
N GLU A 58 6.06 -9.76 7.36
CA GLU A 58 7.12 -10.70 7.76
C GLU A 58 8.38 -10.60 6.90
N SER A 59 8.24 -10.18 5.65
CA SER A 59 9.31 -10.17 4.66
C SER A 59 10.17 -8.90 4.72
N GLY A 60 9.61 -7.79 5.19
CA GLY A 60 10.33 -6.53 5.33
C GLY A 60 9.46 -5.33 5.63
N VAL A 61 10.05 -4.15 5.45
CA VAL A 61 9.42 -2.83 5.56
C VAL A 61 9.49 -2.07 4.25
N VAL A 62 8.56 -1.15 4.07
CA VAL A 62 8.53 -0.22 2.94
C VAL A 62 7.96 1.13 3.41
N THR A 63 8.49 2.21 2.86
CA THR A 63 7.98 3.56 3.12
C THR A 63 6.75 3.84 2.25
N LEU A 64 5.62 4.12 2.92
CA LEU A 64 4.36 4.57 2.36
C LEU A 64 4.25 6.10 2.51
N GLN A 65 4.05 6.81 1.40
CA GLN A 65 3.77 8.24 1.43
C GLN A 65 2.26 8.50 1.42
N LEU A 66 1.81 9.24 2.43
CA LEU A 66 0.42 9.67 2.59
C LEU A 66 0.31 11.18 2.44
N ARG A 67 -0.80 11.61 1.82
CA ARG A 67 -1.15 13.03 1.63
C ARG A 67 -2.44 13.43 2.33
N ASN A 68 -3.14 12.45 2.91
CA ASN A 68 -4.44 12.63 3.54
C ASN A 68 -4.31 12.35 5.04
N GLU A 69 -4.67 13.33 5.86
CA GLU A 69 -4.61 13.26 7.32
C GLU A 69 -5.49 12.14 7.89
N ALA A 70 -6.65 11.85 7.30
CA ALA A 70 -7.50 10.75 7.74
C ALA A 70 -6.83 9.37 7.54
N LEU A 71 -5.96 9.22 6.55
CA LEU A 71 -5.19 8.00 6.36
C LEU A 71 -4.05 7.88 7.38
N VAL A 72 -3.56 9.00 7.90
CA VAL A 72 -2.53 9.03 8.94
C VAL A 72 -3.12 8.62 10.28
N GLU A 73 -4.36 9.03 10.59
CA GLU A 73 -5.04 8.68 11.85
C GLU A 73 -5.23 7.17 12.04
N ILE A 74 -5.37 6.42 10.95
CA ILE A 74 -5.43 4.95 10.98
C ILE A 74 -4.05 4.29 11.03
N CYS A 75 -2.98 5.00 10.65
CA CYS A 75 -1.60 4.50 10.65
C CYS A 75 -0.89 4.73 11.99
N LYS A 76 -1.50 4.25 13.08
CA LYS A 76 -0.86 4.26 14.41
C LYS A 76 0.14 3.12 14.52
N GLU A 77 1.20 3.31 15.29
CA GLU A 77 2.19 2.25 15.56
C GLU A 77 1.50 0.97 16.07
N GLY A 78 1.87 -0.17 15.48
CA GLY A 78 1.26 -1.48 15.76
C GLY A 78 -0.06 -1.75 15.04
N ALA A 79 -0.68 -0.76 14.38
CA ALA A 79 -1.95 -0.95 13.69
C ALA A 79 -1.83 -1.95 12.54
N SER A 80 -2.80 -2.87 12.46
CA SER A 80 -2.95 -3.78 11.33
C SER A 80 -3.72 -3.09 10.21
N LEU A 81 -3.14 -3.06 9.02
CA LEU A 81 -3.61 -2.31 7.87
C LEU A 81 -3.78 -3.24 6.67
N ARG A 82 -4.80 -2.95 5.88
CA ARG A 82 -4.98 -3.50 4.54
C ARG A 82 -4.75 -2.40 3.52
N LEU A 83 -3.81 -2.64 2.63
CA LEU A 83 -3.50 -1.78 1.50
C LEU A 83 -3.91 -2.50 0.23
N GLN A 84 -4.72 -1.87 -0.61
CA GLN A 84 -5.22 -2.45 -1.85
C GLN A 84 -4.99 -1.50 -3.00
N ASN A 85 -4.61 -2.06 -4.15
CA ASN A 85 -4.36 -1.35 -5.39
C ASN A 85 -3.40 -0.16 -5.23
N ALA A 86 -2.42 -0.28 -4.34
CA ALA A 86 -1.40 0.74 -4.14
C ALA A 86 -0.51 0.85 -5.37
N LYS A 87 0.01 2.06 -5.57
CA LYS A 87 0.93 2.37 -6.66
C LYS A 87 2.35 2.48 -6.11
N VAL A 88 3.28 1.85 -6.82
CA VAL A 88 4.71 2.06 -6.61
C VAL A 88 5.14 3.29 -7.41
N ILE A 89 5.91 4.16 -6.77
CA ILE A 89 6.58 5.29 -7.43
C ILE A 89 8.07 5.25 -7.09
N MET A 90 8.87 5.84 -7.99
CA MET A 90 10.30 6.01 -7.78
C MET A 90 10.58 7.45 -7.34
N ILE A 91 11.29 7.59 -6.21
CA ILE A 91 11.77 8.88 -5.73
C ILE A 91 13.27 8.76 -5.52
N LYS A 92 14.05 9.51 -6.32
CA LYS A 92 15.53 9.57 -6.24
C LYS A 92 16.19 8.17 -6.24
N GLY A 93 15.72 7.24 -7.07
CA GLY A 93 16.25 5.88 -7.15
C GLY A 93 15.63 4.89 -6.17
N TYR A 94 14.74 5.31 -5.27
CA TYR A 94 14.14 4.42 -4.27
C TYR A 94 12.64 4.22 -4.50
N VAL A 95 12.16 3.00 -4.24
CA VAL A 95 10.72 2.70 -4.28
C VAL A 95 9.99 3.35 -3.10
N ARG A 96 8.80 3.88 -3.37
CA ARG A 96 7.83 4.32 -2.37
C ARG A 96 6.46 3.80 -2.76
N LEU A 97 5.65 3.45 -1.76
CA LEU A 97 4.24 3.19 -1.98
C LEU A 97 3.44 4.47 -1.81
N ILE A 98 2.40 4.63 -2.62
CA ILE A 98 1.40 5.70 -2.46
C ILE A 98 -0.01 5.15 -2.50
N VAL A 99 -0.91 5.84 -1.79
CA VAL A 99 -2.35 5.65 -1.88
C VAL A 99 -2.90 6.70 -2.85
N ASP A 100 -3.19 6.29 -4.09
CA ASP A 100 -3.84 7.14 -5.08
C ASP A 100 -5.37 7.09 -4.98
N LYS A 101 -6.08 7.68 -5.97
CA LYS A 101 -7.55 7.72 -6.01
C LYS A 101 -8.18 6.32 -6.10
N TRP A 102 -7.48 5.33 -6.62
CA TRP A 102 -7.98 3.96 -6.83
C TRP A 102 -7.47 2.99 -5.76
N ALA A 103 -6.46 3.40 -5.00
CA ALA A 103 -5.95 2.65 -3.87
C ALA A 103 -6.85 2.82 -2.64
N VAL A 104 -6.86 1.80 -1.79
CA VAL A 104 -7.61 1.80 -0.54
C VAL A 104 -6.67 1.40 0.58
N LEU A 105 -6.57 2.25 1.59
CA LEU A 105 -5.92 1.95 2.86
C LEU A 105 -6.97 1.96 3.97
N LYS A 106 -7.09 0.85 4.70
CA LYS A 106 -8.04 0.70 5.81
C LYS A 106 -7.43 -0.13 6.94
N PRO A 107 -7.93 0.01 8.18
CA PRO A 107 -7.66 -0.96 9.22
C PRO A 107 -8.08 -2.37 8.77
N LEU A 108 -7.30 -3.37 9.18
CA LEU A 108 -7.69 -4.76 9.07
C LEU A 108 -8.56 -5.12 10.28
N ASP A 109 -9.65 -5.86 10.05
CA ASP A 109 -10.55 -6.30 11.12
C ASP A 109 -9.88 -7.33 12.05
N GLU A 110 -8.90 -8.06 11.51
CA GLU A 110 -8.07 -9.04 12.21
C GLU A 110 -6.72 -8.42 12.57
N GLU A 111 -6.29 -8.63 13.81
CA GLU A 111 -4.94 -8.24 14.24
C GLU A 111 -3.90 -9.21 13.69
N LEU A 112 -2.88 -8.67 13.03
CA LEU A 112 -1.77 -9.45 12.50
C LEU A 112 -0.86 -9.85 13.67
N SER A 113 -0.53 -11.14 13.80
CA SER A 113 0.28 -11.64 14.92
C SER A 113 1.78 -11.73 14.61
N PHE A 114 2.20 -11.39 13.39
CA PHE A 114 3.58 -11.55 12.95
C PHE A 114 4.53 -10.45 13.45
N THR A 115 5.83 -10.77 13.44
CA THR A 115 6.91 -9.80 13.62
C THR A 115 7.30 -9.22 12.26
N VAL A 116 7.42 -7.90 12.19
CA VAL A 116 7.82 -7.21 10.96
C VAL A 116 9.28 -7.55 10.62
N GLY A 117 9.54 -7.88 9.35
CA GLY A 117 10.87 -8.18 8.84
C GLY A 117 11.78 -6.95 8.84
N THR A 118 13.10 -7.17 8.83
CA THR A 118 14.09 -6.09 8.96
C THR A 118 14.56 -5.50 7.63
N LYS A 119 14.30 -6.18 6.50
CA LYS A 119 14.72 -5.72 5.17
C LYS A 119 13.89 -4.51 4.76
N ASP A 120 14.53 -3.41 4.38
CA ASP A 120 13.84 -2.22 3.88
C ASP A 120 13.84 -2.20 2.35
N ALA A 121 12.70 -2.52 1.74
CA ALA A 121 12.54 -2.46 0.28
C ALA A 121 12.70 -1.03 -0.24
N SER A 122 12.40 -0.02 0.59
CA SER A 122 12.49 1.40 0.24
C SER A 122 13.88 2.01 0.44
N ALA A 123 14.84 1.23 0.96
CA ALA A 123 16.26 1.56 1.01
C ALA A 123 17.08 0.92 -0.12
N ILE A 124 16.44 0.13 -1.00
CA ILE A 124 17.08 -0.44 -2.19
C ILE A 124 17.08 0.61 -3.29
N GLU A 125 18.26 0.91 -3.81
CA GLU A 125 18.45 1.83 -4.94
C GLU A 125 18.31 1.06 -6.27
N TYR A 126 17.54 1.64 -7.18
CA TYR A 126 17.34 1.14 -8.55
C TYR A 126 17.79 2.21 -9.53
N GLU A 127 18.61 1.80 -10.48
CA GLU A 127 19.00 2.63 -11.63
C GLU A 127 18.04 2.40 -12.79
N LEU A 128 17.77 3.46 -13.54
CA LEU A 128 16.99 3.38 -14.78
C LEU A 128 17.96 2.96 -15.89
N VAL A 129 17.87 1.71 -16.33
CA VAL A 129 18.68 1.13 -17.41
C VAL A 129 17.99 1.31 -18.77
#